data_AF-A0A821XM47-F1
#
_entry.id   AF-A0A821XM47-F1
#
_cell.length_a   1.000
_cell.length_b   1.000
_cell.length_c   1.000
_cell.angle_alpha   90.00
_cell.angle_beta   90.00
_cell.angle_gamma   90.00
#
_symmetry.space_group_name_H-M   'P 1'
#
loop_
_entity.id
_entity.type
_entity.pdbx_description
1 polymer ?
#
loop_
_entity_poly.entity_id
_entity_poly.type
_entity_poly.pdbx_seq_one_letter_code
_entity_poly.pdbx_strand_id
1 'polypeptide(L)'
;MSKSNAVMNGRTFLAKLDDEEKIIKLRADGYNKLLQTDDSRLTEDVRTDINAVIGEVNLLLKGKLKQFRGLCERNVNKSPGGEPIPLDTDLEGFWDITFPLIDKVKEKFSKLDVRKTKQWAIIEEYDPND
;
A
#
# COMPACT_ATOMS: atom_id res chain seq x y z
N MET A 1 14.71 31.76 5.68
CA MET A 1 14.97 30.76 4.61
C MET A 1 13.65 30.06 4.32
N SER A 2 12.98 30.43 3.23
CA SER A 2 11.70 29.82 2.84
C SER A 2 11.94 28.36 2.49
N LYS A 3 11.40 27.45 3.31
CA LYS A 3 11.14 26.09 2.85
C LYS A 3 10.20 26.27 1.65
N SER A 4 10.63 25.82 0.48
CA SER A 4 9.76 25.73 -0.69
C SER A 4 8.54 24.93 -0.25
N ASN A 5 7.39 25.59 -0.06
CA ASN A 5 6.11 24.93 0.14
C ASN A 5 5.80 24.23 -1.19
N ALA A 6 6.26 22.98 -1.33
CA ALA A 6 5.91 22.16 -2.46
C ALA A 6 4.37 22.10 -2.50
N VAL A 7 3.78 22.65 -3.56
CA VAL A 7 2.34 22.62 -3.75
C VAL A 7 1.92 21.15 -3.89
N MET A 8 1.25 20.63 -2.88
CA MET A 8 0.69 19.27 -2.87
C MET A 8 -0.63 19.27 -3.63
N ASN A 9 -0.55 19.31 -4.96
CA ASN A 9 -1.70 19.21 -5.85
C ASN A 9 -1.86 17.78 -6.39
N GLY A 10 -2.91 17.55 -7.18
CA GLY A 10 -3.21 16.24 -7.74
C GLY A 10 -2.07 15.63 -8.55
N ARG A 11 -1.23 16.42 -9.22
CA ARG A 11 -0.06 15.89 -9.96
C ARG A 11 1.00 15.35 -8.99
N THR A 12 1.28 16.07 -7.91
CA THR A 12 2.22 15.63 -6.88
C THR A 12 1.74 14.35 -6.20
N PHE A 13 0.45 14.25 -5.88
CA PHE A 13 -0.12 13.06 -5.27
C PHE A 13 -0.18 11.86 -6.22
N LEU A 14 -0.44 12.06 -7.51
CA LEU A 14 -0.37 10.97 -8.50
C LEU A 14 1.03 10.37 -8.58
N ALA A 15 2.07 11.20 -8.62
CA ALA A 15 3.45 10.71 -8.64
C ALA A 15 3.78 9.88 -7.39
N LYS A 16 3.42 10.38 -6.21
CA LYS A 16 3.58 9.64 -4.94
C LYS A 16 2.80 8.32 -4.96
N LEU A 17 1.55 8.36 -5.42
CA LEU A 17 0.69 7.19 -5.47
C LEU A 17 1.24 6.13 -6.44
N ASP A 18 1.79 6.54 -7.58
CA ASP A 18 2.43 5.64 -8.55
C ASP A 18 3.64 4.92 -7.94
N ASP A 19 4.50 5.64 -7.22
CA ASP A 19 5.66 5.05 -6.53
C ASP A 19 5.22 4.05 -5.47
N GLU A 20 4.22 4.42 -4.67
CA GLU A 20 3.70 3.56 -3.60
C GLU A 20 3.00 2.31 -4.11
N GLU A 21 2.12 2.46 -5.11
CA GLU A 21 1.47 1.34 -5.78
C GLU A 21 2.49 0.38 -6.38
N LYS A 22 3.54 0.91 -7.02
CA LYS A 22 4.60 0.10 -7.61
C LYS A 22 5.30 -0.75 -6.55
N ILE A 23 5.64 -0.17 -5.40
CA ILE A 23 6.31 -0.90 -4.31
C ILE A 23 5.44 -2.07 -3.82
N ILE A 24 4.17 -1.80 -3.48
CA ILE A 24 3.30 -2.85 -2.92
C ILE A 24 2.94 -3.92 -3.95
N LYS A 25 2.79 -3.55 -5.23
CA LYS A 25 2.57 -4.50 -6.34
C LYS A 25 3.78 -5.40 -6.53
N LEU A 26 4.99 -4.83 -6.59
CA LEU A 26 6.22 -5.60 -6.75
C LEU A 26 6.43 -6.60 -5.61
N ARG A 27 6.12 -6.21 -4.36
CA ARG A 27 6.18 -7.14 -3.21
C ARG A 27 5.14 -8.23 -3.33
N ALA A 28 3.88 -7.89 -3.61
CA ALA A 28 2.82 -8.88 -3.81
C ALA A 28 3.16 -9.89 -4.91
N ASP A 29 3.70 -9.42 -6.05
CA ASP A 29 4.14 -10.28 -7.15
C ASP A 29 5.31 -11.19 -6.75
N GLY A 30 6.27 -10.67 -5.98
CA GLY A 30 7.38 -11.46 -5.45
C GLY A 30 6.92 -12.60 -4.55
N TYR A 31 5.95 -12.34 -3.68
CA TYR A 31 5.35 -13.37 -2.82
C TYR A 31 4.43 -14.33 -3.59
N ASN A 32 3.67 -13.85 -4.58
CA ASN A 32 2.91 -14.72 -5.48
C ASN A 32 3.83 -15.72 -6.19
N LYS A 33 4.97 -15.27 -6.71
CA LYS A 33 5.97 -16.15 -7.34
C LYS A 33 6.52 -17.19 -6.36
N LEU A 34 6.78 -16.78 -5.11
CA LEU A 34 7.22 -17.68 -4.05
C LEU A 34 6.17 -18.77 -3.77
N LEU A 35 4.87 -18.43 -3.74
CA LEU A 35 3.79 -19.40 -3.55
C LEU A 35 3.71 -20.46 -4.67
N GLN A 36 4.20 -20.14 -5.89
CA GLN A 36 4.26 -21.09 -7.01
C GLN A 36 5.48 -22.03 -6.94
N THR A 37 6.31 -21.94 -5.91
CA THR A 37 7.47 -22.83 -5.74
C THR A 37 7.10 -24.08 -4.93
N ASP A 38 7.86 -25.16 -5.17
CA ASP A 38 7.79 -26.41 -4.40
C ASP A 38 8.64 -26.37 -3.11
N ASP A 39 8.81 -25.18 -2.52
CA ASP A 39 9.56 -25.02 -1.28
C ASP A 39 8.80 -25.68 -0.12
N SER A 40 9.30 -26.82 0.36
CA SER A 40 8.70 -27.60 1.44
C SER A 40 8.63 -26.86 2.78
N ARG A 41 9.33 -25.73 2.93
CA ARG A 41 9.27 -24.87 4.12
C ARG A 41 8.05 -23.94 4.12
N LEU A 42 7.38 -23.78 2.97
CA LEU A 42 6.12 -23.04 2.87
C LEU A 42 4.96 -23.94 3.29
N THR A 43 4.74 -24.03 4.60
CA THR A 43 3.59 -24.72 5.18
C THR A 43 2.28 -24.04 4.77
N GLU A 44 1.15 -24.74 4.93
CA GLU A 44 -0.18 -24.18 4.64
C GLU A 44 -0.46 -22.89 5.43
N ASP A 45 -0.01 -22.80 6.68
CA ASP A 45 -0.15 -21.59 7.50
C ASP A 45 0.62 -20.42 6.90
N VAL A 46 1.88 -20.65 6.48
CA VAL A 46 2.70 -19.64 5.81
C VAL A 46 2.05 -19.18 4.51
N ARG A 47 1.54 -20.12 3.72
CA ARG A 47 0.84 -19.84 2.46
C ARG A 47 -0.42 -19.01 2.72
N THR A 48 -1.17 -19.34 3.76
CA THR A 48 -2.36 -18.61 4.20
C THR A 48 -2.02 -17.18 4.58
N ASP A 49 -0.97 -16.98 5.38
CA ASP A 49 -0.53 -15.64 5.79
C ASP A 49 -0.09 -14.79 4.59
N ILE A 50 0.70 -15.37 3.68
CA ILE A 50 1.13 -14.68 2.46
C ILE A 50 -0.10 -14.28 1.61
N ASN A 51 -1.04 -15.22 1.39
CA ASN A 51 -2.27 -14.96 0.65
C ASN A 51 -3.12 -13.88 1.31
N ALA A 52 -3.19 -13.84 2.64
CA ALA A 52 -3.91 -12.80 3.36
C ALA A 52 -3.32 -11.40 3.09
N VAL A 53 -1.98 -11.25 3.20
CA VAL A 53 -1.31 -9.98 2.91
C VAL A 53 -1.51 -9.55 1.44
N ILE A 54 -1.39 -10.48 0.50
CA ILE A 54 -1.65 -10.20 -0.93
C ILE A 54 -3.10 -9.79 -1.17
N GLY A 55 -4.05 -10.45 -0.51
CA GLY A 55 -5.47 -10.11 -0.54
C GLY A 55 -5.72 -8.68 -0.06
N GLU A 56 -5.12 -8.29 1.06
CA GLU A 56 -5.21 -6.92 1.58
C GLU A 56 -4.65 -5.87 0.63
N VAL A 57 -3.51 -6.12 0.00
CA VAL A 57 -2.94 -5.24 -1.04
C VAL A 57 -3.90 -5.10 -2.21
N ASN A 58 -4.49 -6.19 -2.67
CA ASN A 58 -5.46 -6.17 -3.77
C ASN A 58 -6.73 -5.37 -3.43
N LEU A 59 -7.23 -5.48 -2.20
CA LEU A 59 -8.36 -4.69 -1.72
C LEU A 59 -7.99 -3.20 -1.62
N LEU A 60 -6.80 -2.90 -1.11
CA LEU A 60 -6.30 -1.53 -1.01
C LEU A 60 -6.17 -0.86 -2.39
N LEU A 61 -5.60 -1.58 -3.36
CA LEU A 61 -5.45 -1.15 -4.76
C LEU A 61 -6.80 -0.92 -5.45
N LYS A 62 -7.73 -1.89 -5.36
CA LYS A 62 -9.04 -1.82 -6.02
C LYS A 62 -10.02 -0.88 -5.33
N GLY A 63 -9.79 -0.59 -4.04
CA GLY A 63 -10.61 0.28 -3.22
C GLY A 63 -10.00 1.67 -3.05
N LYS A 64 -9.37 1.90 -1.90
CA LYS A 64 -8.96 3.24 -1.43
C LYS A 64 -7.99 3.94 -2.39
N LEU A 65 -7.01 3.21 -2.96
CA LEU A 65 -6.03 3.82 -3.88
C LEU A 65 -6.67 4.22 -5.20
N LYS A 66 -7.56 3.38 -5.75
CA LYS A 66 -8.35 3.73 -6.94
C LYS A 66 -9.22 4.98 -6.71
N GLN A 67 -9.85 5.09 -5.54
CA GLN A 67 -10.63 6.28 -5.18
C GLN A 67 -9.74 7.53 -5.10
N PHE A 68 -8.58 7.43 -4.45
CA PHE A 68 -7.66 8.56 -4.33
C PHE A 68 -7.13 9.02 -5.70
N ARG A 69 -6.76 8.08 -6.57
CA ARG A 69 -6.35 8.37 -7.94
C ARG A 69 -7.40 9.19 -8.69
N GLY A 70 -8.67 8.77 -8.63
CA GLY A 70 -9.76 9.50 -9.28
C GLY A 70 -9.96 10.92 -8.73
N LEU A 71 -9.72 11.15 -7.43
CA LEU A 71 -9.73 12.50 -6.85
C LEU A 71 -8.60 13.36 -7.42
N CYS A 72 -7.39 12.81 -7.50
CA CYS A 72 -6.23 13.51 -8.03
C CYS A 72 -6.39 13.83 -9.51
N GLU A 73 -6.89 12.88 -10.32
CA GLU A 73 -7.16 13.09 -11.75
C GLU A 73 -8.21 14.19 -11.99
N ARG A 74 -9.27 14.25 -11.18
CA ARG A 74 -10.27 15.33 -11.27
C ARG A 74 -9.69 16.69 -10.89
N ASN A 75 -8.86 16.76 -9.84
CA ASN A 75 -8.14 17.97 -9.47
C ASN A 75 -7.20 18.46 -10.60
N VAL A 76 -6.53 17.54 -11.30
CA VAL A 76 -5.62 17.86 -12.42
C VAL A 76 -6.38 18.31 -13.67
N ASN A 77 -7.43 17.56 -14.05
CA ASN A 77 -8.12 17.77 -15.31
C ASN A 77 -9.11 18.94 -15.29
N LYS A 78 -9.58 19.37 -14.10
CA LYS A 78 -10.50 20.51 -13.90
C LYS A 78 -11.67 20.57 -14.89
N SER A 79 -12.16 19.41 -15.33
CA SER A 79 -13.16 19.36 -16.39
C SER A 79 -14.51 19.88 -15.86
N PRO A 80 -15.20 20.78 -16.58
CA PRO A 80 -16.43 21.43 -16.12
C PRO A 80 -17.68 20.52 -16.19
N GLY A 81 -17.51 19.20 -16.09
CA GLY A 81 -18.54 18.17 -16.29
C GLY A 81 -19.58 18.04 -15.15
N GLY A 82 -19.82 19.10 -14.37
CA GLY A 82 -20.83 19.13 -13.31
C GLY A 82 -20.46 18.46 -11.98
N GLU A 83 -19.37 17.68 -11.93
CA GLU A 83 -18.85 17.15 -10.66
C GLU A 83 -18.02 18.19 -9.88
N PRO A 84 -18.11 18.23 -8.54
CA PRO A 84 -17.24 19.08 -7.73
C PRO A 84 -15.76 18.76 -7.94
N ILE A 85 -14.96 19.78 -8.23
CA ILE A 85 -13.50 19.67 -8.38
C ILE A 85 -12.88 19.61 -6.97
N PRO A 86 -12.14 18.55 -6.62
CA PRO A 86 -11.47 18.46 -5.32
C PRO A 86 -10.43 19.57 -5.14
N LEU A 87 -10.40 20.19 -3.96
CA LEU A 87 -9.36 21.13 -3.55
C LEU A 87 -8.08 20.40 -3.16
N ASP A 88 -6.94 21.09 -3.21
CA ASP A 88 -5.67 20.52 -2.77
C ASP A 88 -5.72 20.05 -1.30
N THR A 89 -6.44 20.77 -0.43
CA THR A 89 -6.68 20.38 0.96
C THR A 89 -7.51 19.11 1.11
N ASP A 90 -8.44 18.84 0.17
CA ASP A 90 -9.22 17.60 0.17
C ASP A 90 -8.31 16.41 -0.18
N LEU A 91 -7.36 16.63 -1.09
CA LEU A 91 -6.37 15.61 -1.45
C LEU A 91 -5.42 15.32 -0.30
N GLU A 92 -4.94 16.36 0.40
CA GLU A 92 -4.13 16.21 1.61
C GLU A 92 -4.86 15.37 2.67
N GLY A 93 -6.11 15.72 2.99
CA GLY A 93 -6.90 14.96 3.96
C GLY A 93 -7.15 13.51 3.54
N PHE A 94 -7.39 13.25 2.24
CA PHE A 94 -7.54 11.88 1.76
C PHE A 94 -6.22 11.10 1.81
N TRP A 95 -5.08 11.77 1.57
CA TRP A 95 -3.76 11.19 1.67
C TRP A 95 -3.42 10.79 3.11
N ASP A 96 -3.72 11.63 4.09
CA ASP A 96 -3.49 11.36 5.51
C ASP A 96 -4.21 10.10 6.00
N ILE A 97 -5.31 9.72 5.35
CA ILE A 97 -6.04 8.47 5.61
C ILE A 97 -5.48 7.31 4.78
N THR A 98 -5.07 7.58 3.55
CA THR A 98 -4.62 6.56 2.59
C THR A 98 -3.22 6.04 2.91
N PHE A 99 -2.28 6.95 3.21
CA PHE A 99 -0.88 6.61 3.42
C PHE A 99 -0.67 5.63 4.59
N PRO A 100 -1.33 5.78 5.76
CA PRO A 100 -1.23 4.78 6.83
C PRO A 100 -1.66 3.37 6.42
N LEU A 101 -2.61 3.24 5.49
CA LEU A 101 -3.03 1.92 4.98
C LEU A 101 -1.95 1.29 4.09
N ILE A 102 -1.24 2.10 3.32
CA ILE A 102 -0.08 1.68 2.51
C ILE A 102 1.05 1.23 3.45
N ASP A 103 1.36 2.02 4.48
CA ASP A 103 2.41 1.68 5.44
C ASP A 103 2.10 0.40 6.20
N LYS A 104 0.84 0.19 6.59
CA LYS A 104 0.41 -1.06 7.24
C LYS A 104 0.65 -2.29 6.38
N VAL A 105 0.35 -2.26 5.08
CA VAL A 105 0.64 -3.41 4.20
C VAL A 105 2.14 -3.59 3.95
N LYS A 106 2.91 -2.51 3.89
CA LYS A 106 4.39 -2.60 3.82
C LYS A 106 4.97 -3.24 5.07
N GLU A 107 4.47 -2.89 6.25
CA GLU A 107 4.88 -3.50 7.52
C GLU A 107 4.59 -5.00 7.53
N LYS A 108 3.40 -5.41 7.08
CA LYS A 108 3.03 -6.84 6.97
C LYS A 108 3.99 -7.62 6.07
N PHE A 109 4.36 -7.06 4.92
CA PHE A 109 5.39 -7.68 4.10
C PHE A 109 6.76 -7.71 4.79
N SER A 110 7.12 -6.68 5.55
CA SER A 110 8.39 -6.69 6.31
C SER A 110 8.40 -7.79 7.38
N LYS A 111 7.25 -8.06 8.03
CA LYS A 111 7.10 -9.21 8.92
C LYS A 111 7.27 -10.54 8.17
N LEU A 112 6.71 -10.67 6.97
CA LEU A 112 6.93 -11.84 6.10
C LEU A 112 8.40 -11.98 5.68
N ASP A 113 9.12 -10.89 5.43
CA ASP A 113 10.55 -10.93 5.11
C ASP A 113 11.37 -11.43 6.30
N VAL A 114 11.11 -10.92 7.51
CA VAL A 114 11.76 -11.42 8.73
C VAL A 114 11.47 -12.91 8.91
N ARG A 115 10.22 -13.33 8.75
CA ARG A 115 9.83 -14.74 8.85
C ARG A 115 10.56 -15.60 7.81
N LYS A 116 10.70 -15.12 6.58
CA LYS A 116 11.49 -15.78 5.53
C LYS A 116 12.96 -15.96 5.92
N THR A 117 13.60 -14.95 6.52
CA THR A 117 15.00 -15.07 7.00
C THR A 117 15.16 -16.10 8.11
N LYS A 118 14.10 -16.33 8.90
CA LYS A 118 14.02 -17.34 9.96
C LYS A 118 13.47 -18.68 9.46
N GLN A 119 13.56 -18.95 8.16
CA GLN A 119 13.08 -20.20 7.54
C GLN A 119 11.60 -20.50 7.83
N TRP A 120 10.78 -19.45 7.86
CA TRP A 120 9.34 -19.50 8.11
C TRP A 120 8.91 -19.91 9.52
N ALA A 121 9.85 -19.95 10.46
CA ALA A 121 9.55 -20.18 11.88
C ALA A 121 8.47 -19.22 12.39
N ILE A 122 7.62 -19.72 13.29
CA ILE A 122 6.63 -18.90 13.99
C ILE A 122 7.40 -17.83 14.77
N ILE A 123 7.12 -16.56 14.45
CA ILE A 123 7.62 -15.45 15.24
C ILE A 123 6.56 -15.23 16.31
N GLU A 124 6.81 -15.72 17.52
CA GLU A 124 6.00 -15.32 18.66
C GLU A 124 6.15 -13.79 18.81
N GLU A 125 5.06 -13.05 18.64
CA GLU A 125 5.03 -11.64 19.02
C GLU A 125 5.12 -11.61 20.55
N TYR A 126 6.27 -11.20 21.08
CA TYR A 126 6.43 -10.93 22.50
C TYR A 126 5.53 -9.74 22.86
N ASP A 127 4.43 -9.98 23.56
CA ASP A 127 3.69 -8.94 24.27
C ASP A 127 4.38 -8.70 25.62
N PRO A 128 5.00 -7.53 25.86
CA PRO A 128 5.62 -7.22 27.14
C PRO A 128 4.62 -7.09 28.30
N ASN A 129 3.32 -7.33 28.09
CA ASN A 129 2.27 -7.25 29.11
C ASN A 129 1.60 -8.61 29.45
N ASP A 130 2.13 -9.74 28.99
CA ASP A 130 1.70 -11.09 29.39
C ASP A 130 2.44 -11.59 30.65
#